data_AF-A0A6G2JBV7-F1
#
_entry.id   AF-A0A6G2JBV7-F1
#
_cell.length_a   1.000
_cell.length_b   1.000
_cell.length_c   1.000
_cell.angle_alpha   90.00
_cell.angle_beta   90.00
_cell.angle_gamma   90.00
#
_symmetry.space_group_name_H-M   'P 1'
#
loop_
_entity.id
_entity.type
_entity.pdbx_description
1 polymer ?
#
loop_
_entity_poly.entity_id
_entity_poly.type
_entity_poly.pdbx_seq_one_letter_code
_entity_poly.pdbx_strand_id
1 'polypeptide(L)'
;MAGRLRLRACAWALGAVAVLAAAAGGSTSRPEQVSTAGPLAEESAQPSPATVAPTIDAFAACDDIPDVESMFGPGPAYDSLPSSIFDTVGEYGAKHSDEFGFMWNGAAPGGAIVAAFTGNIEAHRGALEALLPPDTPFDVVKVDHSHAALLDLQASIGRLQGMQGIGVWTVRNRVSLDFVDPTDATLELLAETVPADMVCLEVIYSVEPPSGPLDIIPLDDAGDPPTECWWGGYDLSSTRCENRVVLPPGLGHVAVHLDPAALPDPADTRIQLLVTEAGCTSGREMGDALRGPQVIETDDAVLVAFAVVPYVGMADCPGNPDVHATVELTRPLGDRALLHGILVPPEPIQLRPDPDW
;
A
#
# COMPACT_ATOMS: atom_id res chain seq x y z
N MET A 1 65.07 0.34 -26.93
CA MET A 1 64.55 -0.79 -26.12
C MET A 1 63.26 -1.26 -26.77
N ALA A 2 63.25 -2.50 -27.22
CA ALA A 2 62.19 -3.10 -28.01
C ALA A 2 61.11 -3.70 -27.09
N GLY A 3 59.83 -3.43 -27.38
CA GLY A 3 58.68 -4.08 -26.75
C GLY A 3 57.78 -4.66 -27.83
N ARG A 4 57.88 -5.98 -28.04
CA ARG A 4 57.00 -6.77 -28.92
C ARG A 4 55.80 -7.23 -28.08
N LEU A 5 54.57 -6.96 -28.52
CA LEU A 5 53.39 -7.69 -28.05
C LEU A 5 52.85 -8.59 -29.17
N ARG A 6 52.56 -9.84 -28.79
CA ARG A 6 52.30 -10.99 -29.67
C ARG A 6 50.82 -11.08 -30.02
N LEU A 7 50.53 -11.23 -31.32
CA LEU A 7 49.30 -11.84 -31.83
C LEU A 7 49.28 -13.33 -31.49
N ARG A 8 48.15 -13.84 -30.99
CA ARG A 8 47.81 -15.27 -30.98
C ARG A 8 46.56 -15.48 -31.82
N ALA A 9 46.75 -16.23 -32.89
CA ALA A 9 45.70 -16.86 -33.68
C ALA A 9 45.15 -18.08 -32.93
N CYS A 10 43.84 -18.29 -32.98
CA CYS A 10 43.23 -19.60 -32.76
C CYS A 10 42.46 -19.97 -34.03
N ALA A 11 42.84 -21.12 -34.61
CA ALA A 11 42.22 -21.72 -35.76
C ALA A 11 41.32 -22.89 -35.32
N TRP A 12 40.14 -22.95 -35.93
CA TRP A 12 39.40 -24.12 -36.45
C TRP A 12 39.43 -25.46 -35.69
N ALA A 13 38.23 -25.92 -35.32
CA ALA A 13 37.88 -27.34 -35.34
C ALA A 13 36.47 -27.52 -35.94
N LEU A 14 36.43 -28.25 -37.06
CA LEU A 14 35.24 -28.78 -37.73
C LEU A 14 34.68 -29.97 -36.95
N GLY A 15 33.36 -30.03 -36.78
CA GLY A 15 32.63 -31.21 -36.33
C GLY A 15 31.29 -31.28 -37.05
N ALA A 16 31.15 -32.23 -37.96
CA ALA A 16 29.93 -32.57 -38.68
C ALA A 16 29.29 -33.84 -38.07
N VAL A 17 28.07 -34.15 -38.53
CA VAL A 17 27.28 -35.41 -38.37
C VAL A 17 26.35 -35.38 -37.13
N ALA A 18 25.05 -35.73 -37.16
CA ALA A 18 24.16 -36.34 -38.16
C ALA A 18 22.70 -35.88 -37.95
N VAL A 19 21.95 -35.91 -39.06
CA VAL A 19 20.49 -35.89 -39.14
C VAL A 19 19.95 -37.28 -38.78
N LEU A 20 18.92 -37.35 -37.94
CA LEU A 20 18.04 -38.52 -37.83
C LEU A 20 16.61 -38.03 -37.59
N ALA A 21 15.78 -38.19 -38.61
CA ALA A 21 14.33 -38.09 -38.53
C ALA A 21 13.74 -39.48 -38.32
N ALA A 22 12.77 -39.62 -37.41
CA ALA A 22 11.74 -40.64 -37.48
C ALA A 22 10.53 -40.22 -36.63
N ALA A 23 9.36 -40.24 -37.27
CA ALA A 23 8.05 -39.97 -36.70
C ALA A 23 7.35 -41.27 -36.26
N ALA A 24 6.59 -41.21 -35.17
CA ALA A 24 5.36 -41.96 -34.86
C ALA A 24 4.92 -41.49 -33.46
N GLY A 25 3.72 -40.96 -33.23
CA GLY A 25 2.45 -41.68 -33.38
C GLY A 25 2.11 -42.35 -32.04
N GLY A 26 1.47 -41.61 -31.13
CA GLY A 26 1.09 -42.13 -29.81
C GLY A 26 0.07 -41.24 -29.11
N SER A 27 -1.21 -41.49 -29.40
CA SER A 27 -2.34 -40.98 -28.62
C SER A 27 -2.34 -41.67 -27.25
N THR A 28 -2.23 -40.89 -26.17
CA THR A 28 -2.54 -41.37 -24.82
C THR A 28 -3.58 -40.46 -24.19
N SER A 29 -4.74 -41.08 -23.99
CA SER A 29 -5.85 -40.73 -23.13
C SER A 29 -5.50 -39.85 -21.93
N ARG A 30 -6.21 -38.73 -21.85
CA ARG A 30 -6.35 -37.83 -20.70
C ARG A 30 -7.02 -38.60 -19.54
N PRO A 31 -6.40 -38.76 -18.36
CA PRO A 31 -7.12 -39.23 -17.20
C PRO A 31 -8.02 -38.10 -16.69
N GLU A 32 -9.27 -38.48 -16.45
CA GLU A 32 -10.32 -37.73 -15.78
C GLU A 32 -9.85 -37.37 -14.36
N GLN A 33 -9.43 -36.12 -14.16
CA GLN A 33 -9.16 -35.60 -12.82
C GLN A 33 -10.49 -35.35 -12.11
N VAL A 34 -10.85 -36.29 -11.25
CA VAL A 34 -11.87 -36.10 -10.22
C VAL A 34 -11.33 -35.08 -9.22
N SER A 35 -11.87 -33.86 -9.29
CA SER A 35 -11.60 -32.79 -8.33
C SER A 35 -12.37 -33.08 -7.03
N THR A 36 -11.70 -33.64 -6.05
CA THR A 36 -12.15 -33.65 -4.66
C THR A 36 -11.84 -32.28 -4.05
N ALA A 37 -12.88 -31.52 -3.73
CA ALA A 37 -12.79 -30.28 -2.96
C ALA A 37 -12.17 -30.58 -1.59
N GLY A 38 -10.88 -30.24 -1.44
CA GLY A 38 -10.18 -30.16 -0.17
C GLY A 38 -10.53 -28.85 0.56
N PRO A 39 -10.25 -28.77 1.87
CA PRO A 39 -10.62 -27.64 2.70
C PRO A 39 -9.96 -26.35 2.20
N LEU A 40 -10.71 -25.25 2.29
CA LEU A 40 -10.28 -23.89 1.99
C LEU A 40 -8.91 -23.64 2.63
N ALA A 41 -7.93 -23.31 1.79
CA ALA A 41 -6.61 -22.89 2.24
C ALA A 41 -6.77 -21.71 3.20
N GLU A 42 -6.12 -21.80 4.35
CA GLU A 42 -5.94 -20.68 5.25
C GLU A 42 -5.35 -19.52 4.46
N GLU A 43 -6.04 -18.38 4.53
CA GLU A 43 -5.65 -17.10 3.97
C GLU A 43 -4.24 -16.76 4.46
N SER A 44 -3.25 -16.93 3.57
CA SER A 44 -1.86 -16.62 3.88
C SER A 44 -1.72 -15.11 3.92
N ALA A 45 -1.90 -14.52 5.11
CA ALA A 45 -1.49 -13.16 5.38
C ALA A 45 0.02 -13.04 5.11
N GLN A 46 0.40 -12.55 3.94
CA GLN A 46 1.78 -12.17 3.69
C GLN A 46 2.10 -10.96 4.58
N PRO A 47 3.24 -10.97 5.28
CA PRO A 47 3.64 -9.81 6.07
C PRO A 47 3.82 -8.62 5.13
N SER A 48 3.16 -7.50 5.44
CA SER A 48 3.57 -6.18 4.94
C SER A 48 5.09 -6.06 5.01
N PRO A 49 5.75 -5.40 4.03
CA PRO A 49 7.20 -5.27 4.01
C PRO A 49 7.66 -4.88 5.41
N ALA A 50 8.36 -5.80 6.05
CA ALA A 50 8.47 -5.82 7.50
C ALA A 50 9.00 -4.48 7.98
N THR A 51 8.11 -3.70 8.59
CA THR A 51 8.47 -2.65 9.51
C THR A 51 9.26 -3.34 10.60
N VAL A 52 10.59 -3.37 10.46
CA VAL A 52 11.46 -3.72 11.57
C VAL A 52 11.29 -2.56 12.55
N ALA A 53 10.28 -2.68 13.41
CA ALA A 53 9.99 -1.69 14.40
C ALA A 53 11.26 -1.49 15.22
N PRO A 54 11.82 -0.28 15.32
CA PRO A 54 12.79 0.04 16.34
C PRO A 54 12.06 -0.27 17.64
N THR A 55 12.55 -1.25 18.37
CA THR A 55 12.10 -1.43 19.74
C THR A 55 12.67 -0.26 20.54
N ILE A 56 12.04 0.91 20.45
CA ILE A 56 11.99 1.75 21.63
C ILE A 56 11.04 0.99 22.54
N ASP A 57 11.59 0.20 23.45
CA ASP A 57 10.81 -0.56 24.44
C ASP A 57 9.86 0.35 25.26
N ALA A 58 10.03 1.67 25.17
CA ALA A 58 9.18 2.66 25.83
C ALA A 58 7.81 2.86 25.15
N PHE A 59 7.63 2.61 23.85
CA PHE A 59 6.34 2.87 23.16
C PHE A 59 5.76 1.62 22.51
N ALA A 60 4.45 1.46 22.63
CA ALA A 60 3.72 0.46 21.86
C ALA A 60 3.55 0.93 20.41
N ALA A 61 3.63 0.00 19.45
CA ALA A 61 3.11 0.26 18.11
C ALA A 61 1.60 0.52 18.22
N CYS A 62 1.07 1.44 17.41
CA CYS A 62 -0.35 1.77 17.49
C CYS A 62 -1.25 0.54 17.30
N ASP A 63 -0.88 -0.39 16.41
CA ASP A 63 -1.66 -1.60 16.14
C ASP A 63 -1.57 -2.67 17.25
N ASP A 64 -0.58 -2.58 18.14
CA ASP A 64 -0.48 -3.47 19.30
C ASP A 64 -1.39 -3.01 20.46
N ILE A 65 -1.90 -1.78 20.39
CA ILE A 65 -2.83 -1.26 21.39
C ILE A 65 -4.22 -1.79 21.06
N PRO A 66 -4.85 -2.58 21.96
CA PRO A 66 -6.17 -3.10 21.73
C PRO A 66 -7.15 -1.96 21.43
N ASP A 67 -7.81 -2.03 20.28
CA ASP A 67 -8.88 -1.11 19.96
C ASP A 67 -9.97 -1.24 21.02
N VAL A 68 -10.45 -0.13 21.58
CA VAL A 68 -11.63 -0.17 22.45
C VAL A 68 -12.83 -0.71 21.66
N GLU A 69 -12.82 -0.58 20.32
CA GLU A 69 -13.79 -1.20 19.44
C GLU A 69 -13.74 -2.74 19.44
N SER A 70 -12.57 -3.36 19.58
CA SER A 70 -12.44 -4.83 19.66
C SER A 70 -13.12 -5.44 20.91
N MET A 71 -13.45 -4.61 21.90
CA MET A 71 -14.31 -5.01 23.02
C MET A 71 -15.76 -5.24 22.60
N PHE A 72 -16.13 -4.78 21.40
CA PHE A 72 -17.45 -4.90 20.79
C PHE A 72 -17.39 -5.86 19.60
N GLY A 73 -18.42 -6.67 19.42
CA GLY A 73 -18.52 -7.58 18.28
C GLY A 73 -18.68 -6.81 16.94
N PRO A 74 -18.85 -7.51 15.81
CA PRO A 74 -19.17 -6.88 14.52
C PRO A 74 -20.62 -6.34 14.50
N GLY A 75 -20.83 -5.22 13.79
CA GLY A 75 -22.08 -4.45 13.83
C GLY A 75 -22.52 -3.89 12.48
N PRO A 76 -23.76 -3.41 12.38
CA PRO A 76 -24.29 -2.83 11.14
C PRO A 76 -23.58 -1.53 10.77
N ALA A 77 -23.60 -1.20 9.47
CA ALA A 77 -22.90 -0.06 8.90
C ALA A 77 -23.44 1.31 9.37
N TYR A 78 -22.56 2.31 9.28
CA TYR A 78 -22.65 3.72 9.70
C TYR A 78 -23.97 4.46 9.41
N ASP A 79 -24.71 4.08 8.36
CA ASP A 79 -25.77 4.90 7.77
C ASP A 79 -27.09 4.98 8.58
N SER A 80 -27.18 4.29 9.72
CA SER A 80 -28.47 4.15 10.42
C SER A 80 -28.73 5.12 11.57
N LEU A 81 -27.75 5.89 12.04
CA LEU A 81 -27.93 6.77 13.21
C LEU A 81 -28.18 8.23 12.83
N PRO A 82 -29.22 8.89 13.37
CA PRO A 82 -29.44 10.33 13.21
C PRO A 82 -28.26 11.17 13.74
N SER A 83 -27.83 12.17 12.98
CA SER A 83 -26.73 13.07 13.37
C SER A 83 -26.95 13.78 14.72
N SER A 84 -28.21 14.05 15.07
CA SER A 84 -28.60 14.70 16.33
C SER A 84 -28.16 13.92 17.59
N ILE A 85 -27.95 12.60 17.46
CA ILE A 85 -27.48 11.78 18.57
C ILE A 85 -26.00 12.10 18.87
N PHE A 86 -25.16 12.23 17.83
CA PHE A 86 -23.76 12.65 18.00
C PHE A 86 -23.67 14.07 18.56
N ASP A 87 -24.50 14.99 18.08
CA ASP A 87 -24.54 16.36 18.61
C ASP A 87 -24.82 16.35 20.12
N THR A 88 -25.81 15.54 20.55
CA THR A 88 -26.19 15.44 21.97
C THR A 88 -25.06 14.85 22.83
N VAL A 89 -24.45 13.75 22.39
CA VAL A 89 -23.32 13.12 23.11
C VAL A 89 -22.11 14.06 23.13
N GLY A 90 -21.86 14.80 22.03
CA GLY A 90 -20.79 15.77 21.92
C GLY A 90 -20.96 16.98 22.83
N GLU A 91 -22.16 17.56 22.87
CA GLU A 91 -22.48 18.64 23.79
C GLU A 91 -22.38 18.20 25.25
N TYR A 92 -22.78 16.97 25.57
CA TYR A 92 -22.62 16.39 26.89
C TYR A 92 -21.14 16.22 27.23
N GLY A 93 -20.37 15.57 26.36
CA GLY A 93 -18.93 15.38 26.54
C GLY A 93 -18.16 16.69 26.70
N ALA A 94 -18.52 17.73 25.94
CA ALA A 94 -17.91 19.05 26.06
C ALA A 94 -18.14 19.72 27.43
N LYS A 95 -19.27 19.45 28.09
CA LYS A 95 -19.54 19.93 29.47
C LYS A 95 -18.79 19.14 30.54
N HIS A 96 -18.24 17.98 30.17
CA HIS A 96 -17.52 17.03 31.01
C HIS A 96 -16.11 16.78 30.46
N SER A 97 -15.46 17.80 29.89
CA SER A 97 -14.23 17.66 29.10
C SER A 97 -13.03 17.11 29.89
N ASP A 98 -13.06 17.22 31.21
CA ASP A 98 -12.06 16.68 32.13
C ASP A 98 -12.12 15.15 32.24
N GLU A 99 -13.30 14.55 32.05
CA GLU A 99 -13.52 13.11 32.10
C GLU A 99 -13.82 12.49 30.73
N PHE A 100 -14.36 13.26 29.78
CA PHE A 100 -14.75 12.77 28.46
C PHE A 100 -13.53 12.40 27.62
N GLY A 101 -13.46 11.15 27.16
CA GLY A 101 -12.40 10.59 26.34
C GLY A 101 -12.59 10.84 24.84
N PHE A 102 -13.73 10.42 24.29
CA PHE A 102 -14.18 10.67 22.92
C PHE A 102 -15.55 10.02 22.68
N MET A 103 -16.12 10.14 21.48
CA MET A 103 -17.20 9.26 21.03
C MET A 103 -16.96 8.71 19.61
N TRP A 104 -17.36 7.48 19.35
CA TRP A 104 -17.27 6.88 18.02
C TRP A 104 -18.46 5.95 17.79
N ASN A 105 -18.56 5.44 16.57
CA ASN A 105 -19.49 4.38 16.25
C ASN A 105 -18.88 3.06 16.63
N GLY A 106 -19.49 2.36 17.59
CA GLY A 106 -19.13 0.99 17.90
C GLY A 106 -19.88 0.03 16.99
N ALA A 107 -19.17 -1.00 16.54
CA ALA A 107 -19.73 -2.15 15.85
C ALA A 107 -20.64 -3.05 16.72
N ALA A 108 -21.27 -2.58 17.80
CA ALA A 108 -22.22 -3.42 18.52
C ALA A 108 -23.43 -3.81 17.64
N PRO A 109 -24.03 -5.01 17.79
CA PRO A 109 -25.27 -5.37 17.08
C PRO A 109 -26.37 -4.33 17.36
N GLY A 110 -26.66 -3.49 16.36
CA GLY A 110 -27.55 -2.33 16.48
C GLY A 110 -26.91 -0.97 16.19
N GLY A 111 -25.59 -0.90 15.97
CA GLY A 111 -24.86 0.33 15.64
C GLY A 111 -24.86 1.30 16.81
N ALA A 112 -24.19 0.93 17.91
CA ALA A 112 -24.21 1.75 19.13
C ALA A 112 -23.20 2.90 19.05
N ILE A 113 -23.61 4.10 19.49
CA ILE A 113 -22.62 5.15 19.80
C ILE A 113 -21.93 4.78 21.09
N VAL A 114 -20.60 4.77 21.07
CA VAL A 114 -19.79 4.56 22.26
C VAL A 114 -19.29 5.91 22.75
N ALA A 115 -19.59 6.27 24.00
CA ALA A 115 -19.04 7.44 24.67
C ALA A 115 -18.01 7.00 25.71
N ALA A 116 -16.77 7.45 25.58
CA ALA A 116 -15.70 7.10 26.51
C ALA A 116 -15.54 8.15 27.61
N PHE A 117 -15.33 7.70 28.84
CA PHE A 117 -15.00 8.55 30.00
C PHE A 117 -13.90 7.93 30.85
N THR A 118 -13.14 8.74 31.57
CA THR A 118 -12.07 8.27 32.47
C THR A 118 -12.61 7.75 33.81
N GLY A 119 -13.81 8.20 34.20
CA GLY A 119 -14.44 7.89 35.49
C GLY A 119 -15.97 7.93 35.43
N ASN A 120 -16.61 7.74 36.59
CA ASN A 120 -18.06 7.94 36.80
C ASN A 120 -19.01 7.31 35.75
N ILE A 121 -18.62 6.15 35.20
CA ILE A 121 -19.27 5.51 34.04
C ILE A 121 -20.79 5.38 34.20
N GLU A 122 -21.26 4.86 35.33
CA GLU A 122 -22.70 4.69 35.57
C GLU A 122 -23.46 6.02 35.67
N ALA A 123 -22.82 7.07 36.18
CA ALA A 123 -23.43 8.39 36.25
C ALA A 123 -23.54 9.03 34.85
N HIS A 124 -22.50 8.92 34.03
CA HIS A 124 -22.53 9.38 32.64
C HIS A 124 -23.54 8.59 31.81
N ARG A 125 -23.62 7.26 31.99
CA ARG A 125 -24.61 6.41 31.34
C ARG A 125 -26.03 6.85 31.65
N GLY A 126 -26.37 7.02 32.93
CA GLY A 126 -27.70 7.47 33.34
C GLY A 126 -28.04 8.89 32.84
N ALA A 127 -27.06 9.79 32.78
CA ALA A 127 -27.25 11.13 32.24
C ALA A 127 -27.51 11.11 30.73
N LEU A 128 -26.74 10.33 29.96
CA LEU A 128 -26.93 10.17 28.52
C LEU A 128 -28.25 9.47 28.19
N GLU A 129 -28.64 8.45 28.95
CA GLU A 129 -29.94 7.78 28.81
C GLU A 129 -31.12 8.76 28.96
N ALA A 130 -30.99 9.74 29.86
CA ALA A 130 -32.00 10.77 30.05
C ALA A 130 -32.02 11.86 28.96
N LEU A 131 -30.92 12.02 28.22
CA LEU A 131 -30.77 13.03 27.15
C LEU A 131 -31.14 12.47 25.77
N LEU A 132 -30.90 11.18 25.54
CA LEU A 132 -31.09 10.54 24.25
C LEU A 132 -32.55 10.09 24.04
N PRO A 133 -33.02 9.96 22.78
CA PRO A 133 -34.31 9.34 22.50
C PRO A 133 -34.40 7.93 23.11
N PRO A 134 -35.59 7.50 23.57
CA PRO A 134 -35.79 6.13 24.02
C PRO A 134 -35.31 5.11 22.97
N ASP A 135 -34.78 3.99 23.44
CA ASP A 135 -34.26 2.89 22.61
C ASP A 135 -33.06 3.24 21.70
N THR A 136 -32.42 4.40 21.92
CA THR A 136 -31.16 4.74 21.23
C THR A 136 -30.08 3.74 21.64
N PRO A 137 -29.45 3.02 20.70
CA PRO A 137 -28.33 2.13 21.02
C PRO A 137 -27.11 3.00 21.35
N PHE A 138 -26.70 2.99 22.61
CA PHE A 138 -25.45 3.63 23.04
C PHE A 138 -24.78 2.83 24.16
N ASP A 139 -23.48 3.02 24.31
CA ASP A 139 -22.71 2.49 25.41
C ASP A 139 -21.78 3.55 26.00
N VAL A 140 -21.40 3.34 27.27
CA VAL A 140 -20.43 4.18 27.98
C VAL A 140 -19.30 3.32 28.47
N VAL A 141 -18.09 3.61 27.99
CA VAL A 141 -16.89 2.84 28.30
C VAL A 141 -15.92 3.62 29.15
N LYS A 142 -15.14 2.89 29.94
CA LYS A 142 -14.00 3.47 30.66
C LYS A 142 -12.77 3.50 29.76
N VAL A 143 -12.09 4.64 29.73
CA VAL A 143 -10.75 4.80 29.14
C VAL A 143 -9.78 5.36 30.17
N ASP A 144 -8.49 5.42 29.83
CA ASP A 144 -7.45 5.87 30.77
C ASP A 144 -7.29 7.39 30.75
N HIS A 145 -7.42 8.02 29.58
CA HIS A 145 -7.12 9.42 29.35
C HIS A 145 -8.34 10.18 28.83
N SER A 146 -8.52 11.42 29.27
CA SER A 146 -9.56 12.30 28.72
C SER A 146 -9.09 12.91 27.40
N HIS A 147 -10.04 13.31 26.56
CA HIS A 147 -9.81 14.03 25.32
C HIS A 147 -8.95 15.26 25.57
N ALA A 148 -9.31 16.06 26.58
CA ALA A 148 -8.58 17.27 26.93
C ALA A 148 -7.10 16.97 27.25
N ALA A 149 -6.82 15.92 28.02
CA ALA A 149 -5.45 15.51 28.32
C ALA A 149 -4.67 15.08 27.07
N LEU A 150 -5.31 14.35 26.15
CA LEU A 150 -4.69 13.94 24.88
C LEU A 150 -4.43 15.13 23.95
N LEU A 151 -5.34 16.11 23.88
CA LEU A 151 -5.13 17.34 23.11
C LEU A 151 -4.04 18.23 23.71
N ASP A 152 -3.99 18.36 25.04
CA ASP A 152 -2.93 19.10 25.72
C ASP A 152 -1.56 18.45 25.44
N LEU A 153 -1.49 17.11 25.48
CA LEU A 153 -0.29 16.37 25.11
C LEU A 153 0.07 16.61 23.63
N GLN A 154 -0.87 16.44 22.71
CA GLN A 154 -0.66 16.71 21.28
C GLN A 154 -0.12 18.13 21.05
N ALA A 155 -0.69 19.14 21.72
CA ALA A 155 -0.26 20.53 21.59
C ALA A 155 1.13 20.78 22.21
N SER A 156 1.55 19.97 23.18
CA SER A 156 2.86 20.06 23.82
C SER A 156 3.99 19.43 22.98
N ILE A 157 3.65 18.48 22.11
CA ILE A 157 4.61 17.80 21.24
C ILE A 157 5.01 18.75 20.11
N GLY A 158 6.24 19.25 20.16
CA GLY A 158 6.81 20.04 19.08
C GLY A 158 7.08 19.21 17.82
N ARG A 159 7.43 19.87 16.72
CA ARG A 159 7.81 19.17 15.49
C ARG A 159 9.17 18.47 15.68
N LEU A 160 9.15 17.15 15.66
CA LEU A 160 10.34 16.31 15.74
C LEU A 160 10.88 15.95 14.34
N GLN A 161 12.16 15.61 14.26
CA GLN A 161 12.78 15.18 13.00
C GLN A 161 12.16 13.86 12.52
N GLY A 162 11.78 13.78 11.24
CA GLY A 162 11.13 12.60 10.68
C GLY A 162 9.63 12.51 10.99
N MET A 163 9.07 13.36 11.85
CA MET A 163 7.64 13.36 12.16
C MET A 163 6.82 13.89 10.98
N GLN A 164 5.88 13.07 10.52
CA GLN A 164 4.99 13.32 9.39
C GLN A 164 3.58 13.69 9.86
N GLY A 165 3.10 13.01 10.89
CA GLY A 165 1.75 13.15 11.41
C GLY A 165 1.72 13.17 12.93
N ILE A 166 0.70 13.83 13.46
CA ILE A 166 0.33 13.79 14.87
C ILE A 166 -1.19 13.94 14.96
N GLY A 167 -1.85 13.09 15.75
CA GLY A 167 -3.28 13.18 15.96
C GLY A 167 -3.75 12.39 17.17
N VAL A 168 -4.90 12.77 17.74
CA VAL A 168 -5.56 11.95 18.77
C VAL A 168 -6.26 10.77 18.09
N TRP A 169 -5.83 9.56 18.42
CA TRP A 169 -6.49 8.33 18.02
C TRP A 169 -7.48 7.90 19.09
N THR A 170 -8.75 8.08 18.77
CA THR A 170 -9.83 8.10 19.75
C THR A 170 -10.24 6.70 20.21
N VAL A 171 -10.26 5.75 19.28
CA VAL A 171 -10.54 4.33 19.53
C VAL A 171 -9.45 3.65 20.37
N ARG A 172 -8.21 4.14 20.29
CA ARG A 172 -7.06 3.63 21.08
C ARG A 172 -6.78 4.47 22.33
N ASN A 173 -7.45 5.62 22.48
CA ASN A 173 -7.25 6.58 23.56
C ASN A 173 -5.77 6.99 23.74
N ARG A 174 -5.10 7.32 22.62
CA ARG A 174 -3.69 7.75 22.56
C ARG A 174 -3.52 8.91 21.58
N VAL A 175 -2.37 9.57 21.64
CA VAL A 175 -1.83 10.40 20.57
C VAL A 175 -1.01 9.49 19.65
N SER A 176 -1.39 9.40 18.37
CA SER A 176 -0.59 8.76 17.33
C SER A 176 0.49 9.72 16.85
N LEU A 177 1.71 9.20 16.67
CA LEU A 177 2.81 9.92 16.05
C LEU A 177 3.33 9.09 14.88
N ASP A 178 3.30 9.69 13.70
CA ASP A 178 3.69 9.02 12.47
C ASP A 178 5.08 9.53 12.08
N PHE A 179 6.05 8.64 12.01
CA PHE A 179 7.43 8.94 11.69
C PHE A 179 7.87 8.28 10.39
N VAL A 180 8.74 8.96 9.67
CA VAL A 180 9.50 8.43 8.54
C VAL A 180 10.97 8.57 8.84
N ASP A 181 11.68 7.44 8.86
CA ASP A 181 13.10 7.34 9.18
C ASP A 181 13.53 8.18 10.39
N PRO A 182 12.87 8.03 11.56
CA PRO A 182 13.28 8.76 12.75
C PRO A 182 14.69 8.33 13.16
N THR A 183 15.47 9.30 13.64
CA THR A 183 16.79 8.99 14.22
C THR A 183 16.63 8.47 15.65
N ASP A 184 17.56 7.63 16.12
CA ASP A 184 17.58 7.17 17.52
C ASP A 184 17.49 8.33 18.51
N ALA A 185 18.21 9.43 18.27
CA ALA A 185 18.16 10.63 19.12
C ALA A 185 16.77 11.30 19.16
N THR A 186 16.00 11.23 18.06
CA THR A 186 14.61 11.72 18.03
C THR A 186 13.71 10.85 18.90
N LEU A 187 13.88 9.53 18.78
CA LEU A 187 13.13 8.52 19.50
C LEU A 187 13.43 8.55 21.01
N GLU A 188 14.70 8.72 21.39
CA GLU A 188 15.13 8.94 22.77
C GLU A 188 14.56 10.23 23.36
N LEU A 189 14.66 11.35 22.63
CA LEU A 189 14.09 12.63 23.08
C LEU A 189 12.58 12.51 23.31
N LEU A 190 11.87 11.79 22.43
CA LEU A 190 10.44 11.53 22.60
C LEU A 190 10.17 10.72 23.86
N ALA A 191 10.88 9.60 24.07
CA ALA A 191 10.76 8.76 25.26
C ALA A 191 11.01 9.51 26.58
N GLU A 192 11.86 10.54 26.57
CA GLU A 192 12.13 11.40 27.73
C GLU A 192 11.06 12.48 27.97
N THR A 193 10.32 12.88 26.93
CA THR A 193 9.44 14.06 26.96
C THR A 193 7.97 13.74 27.06
N VAL A 194 7.53 12.56 26.61
CA VAL A 194 6.10 12.18 26.60
C VAL A 194 5.83 10.92 27.41
N PRO A 195 4.68 10.83 28.10
CA PRO A 195 4.26 9.62 28.79
C PRO A 195 3.96 8.50 27.78
N ALA A 196 4.69 7.39 27.92
CA ALA A 196 4.59 6.18 27.09
C ALA A 196 3.16 5.65 26.93
N ASP A 197 2.35 5.73 27.98
CA ASP A 197 0.98 5.22 28.00
C ASP A 197 -0.05 6.19 27.38
N MET A 198 0.36 7.36 26.91
CA MET A 198 -0.51 8.29 26.18
C MET A 198 -0.16 8.39 24.70
N VAL A 199 0.94 7.77 24.26
CA VAL A 199 1.46 7.85 22.89
C VAL A 199 1.58 6.47 22.29
N CYS A 200 1.30 6.36 21.00
CA CYS A 200 1.69 5.22 20.20
C CYS A 200 2.43 5.70 18.95
N LEU A 201 3.31 4.85 18.42
CA LEU A 201 4.13 5.20 17.26
C LEU A 201 3.72 4.38 16.05
N GLU A 202 3.63 5.06 14.92
CA GLU A 202 3.67 4.45 13.59
C GLU A 202 5.00 4.88 12.95
N VAL A 203 5.92 3.93 12.78
CA VAL A 203 7.25 4.23 12.21
C VAL A 203 7.38 3.56 10.87
N ILE A 204 7.58 4.37 9.83
CA ILE A 204 7.85 3.91 8.48
C ILE A 204 9.34 4.09 8.22
N TYR A 205 10.02 3.01 7.84
CA TYR A 205 11.39 3.08 7.36
C TYR A 205 11.41 3.10 5.85
N SER A 206 12.05 4.10 5.26
CA SER A 206 12.39 4.08 3.85
C SER A 206 13.39 2.96 3.64
N VAL A 207 12.96 1.91 2.95
CA VAL A 207 13.87 0.91 2.46
C VAL A 207 14.62 1.53 1.29
N GLU A 208 15.96 1.49 1.33
CA GLU A 208 16.75 1.94 0.20
C GLU A 208 16.35 1.09 -1.02
N PRO A 209 15.82 1.71 -2.09
CA PRO A 209 15.33 0.97 -3.23
C PRO A 209 16.51 0.22 -3.87
N PRO A 210 16.26 -0.96 -4.48
CA PRO A 210 17.31 -1.69 -5.16
C PRO A 210 18.01 -0.79 -6.18
N SER A 211 19.33 -0.75 -6.10
CA SER A 211 20.14 -0.05 -7.09
C SER A 211 20.38 -0.96 -8.29
N GLY A 212 20.36 -0.38 -9.50
CA GLY A 212 20.61 -1.10 -10.75
C GLY A 212 19.35 -1.33 -11.59
N PRO A 213 19.44 -2.18 -12.62
CA PRO A 213 18.32 -2.51 -13.48
C PRO A 213 17.17 -3.12 -12.68
N LEU A 214 15.94 -2.75 -13.02
CA LEU A 214 14.75 -3.43 -12.52
C LEU A 214 14.71 -4.86 -13.06
N ASP A 215 14.43 -5.82 -12.17
CA ASP A 215 14.14 -7.20 -12.52
C ASP A 215 12.79 -7.60 -11.90
N ILE A 216 11.71 -7.06 -12.49
CA ILE A 216 10.33 -7.14 -12.01
C ILE A 216 9.37 -7.73 -13.03
N ILE A 217 9.81 -8.03 -14.25
CA ILE A 217 9.02 -8.79 -15.22
C ILE A 217 9.31 -10.28 -15.02
N PRO A 218 8.32 -11.09 -14.62
CA PRO A 218 8.48 -12.52 -14.46
C PRO A 218 8.71 -13.16 -15.83
N LEU A 219 9.85 -13.83 -15.99
CA LEU A 219 10.09 -14.72 -17.12
C LEU A 219 9.50 -16.10 -16.80
N ASP A 220 8.83 -16.72 -17.76
CA ASP A 220 8.06 -17.97 -17.65
C ASP A 220 8.83 -19.16 -17.00
N ASP A 221 10.15 -19.08 -16.89
CA ASP A 221 11.01 -20.13 -16.34
C ASP A 221 11.17 -20.08 -14.80
N ALA A 222 10.71 -19.01 -14.13
CA ALA A 222 10.97 -18.78 -12.70
C ALA A 222 9.93 -19.40 -11.73
N GLY A 223 8.90 -20.06 -12.26
CA GLY A 223 7.70 -20.43 -11.49
C GLY A 223 6.73 -19.25 -11.36
N ASP A 224 5.51 -19.50 -10.89
CA ASP A 224 4.51 -18.44 -10.71
C ASP A 224 5.08 -17.37 -9.76
N PRO A 225 5.26 -16.11 -10.21
CA PRO A 225 5.80 -15.06 -9.35
C PRO A 225 4.84 -14.80 -8.18
N PRO A 226 5.34 -14.34 -7.03
CA PRO A 226 4.44 -13.85 -5.99
C PRO A 226 3.60 -12.72 -6.57
N THR A 227 2.29 -12.93 -6.60
CA THR A 227 1.33 -11.92 -7.02
C THR A 227 0.59 -11.38 -5.82
N GLU A 228 0.34 -10.08 -5.79
CA GLU A 228 -0.56 -9.46 -4.86
C GLU A 228 -1.83 -8.96 -5.57
N CYS A 229 -2.91 -8.98 -4.81
CA CYS A 229 -4.18 -8.45 -5.24
C CYS A 229 -4.21 -6.94 -4.95
N TRP A 230 -4.07 -6.13 -5.99
CA TRP A 230 -4.10 -4.67 -5.83
C TRP A 230 -5.51 -4.13 -6.07
N TRP A 231 -6.05 -3.45 -5.05
CA TRP A 231 -7.31 -2.72 -5.12
C TRP A 231 -6.95 -1.24 -5.31
N GLY A 232 -7.07 -0.75 -6.55
CA GLY A 232 -6.44 0.52 -6.97
C GLY A 232 -6.75 1.71 -6.07
N GLY A 233 -5.70 2.45 -5.68
CA GLY A 233 -5.73 3.54 -4.68
C GLY A 233 -6.54 4.79 -5.02
N TYR A 234 -7.31 4.80 -6.11
CA TYR A 234 -8.15 5.95 -6.51
C TYR A 234 -9.55 5.57 -6.98
N ASP A 235 -9.79 4.30 -7.31
CA ASP A 235 -11.09 3.82 -7.74
C ASP A 235 -11.57 2.73 -6.79
N LEU A 236 -12.11 3.17 -5.64
CA LEU A 236 -12.81 2.30 -4.69
C LEU A 236 -14.04 1.60 -5.32
N SER A 237 -14.42 1.93 -6.57
CA SER A 237 -15.46 1.24 -7.32
C SER A 237 -14.94 0.07 -8.16
N SER A 238 -13.61 -0.08 -8.29
CA SER A 238 -13.01 -1.24 -8.95
C SER A 238 -13.26 -2.51 -8.10
N THR A 239 -14.34 -3.22 -8.43
CA THR A 239 -14.68 -4.52 -7.83
C THR A 239 -13.74 -5.65 -8.26
N ARG A 240 -12.69 -5.33 -9.01
CA ARG A 240 -11.77 -6.32 -9.58
C ARG A 240 -10.38 -6.13 -9.00
N CYS A 241 -9.93 -7.20 -8.36
CA CYS A 241 -8.54 -7.44 -8.03
C CYS A 241 -7.70 -7.44 -9.31
N GLU A 242 -6.74 -6.52 -9.42
CA GLU A 242 -5.69 -6.61 -10.42
C GLU A 242 -4.52 -7.39 -9.84
N ASN A 243 -4.25 -8.58 -10.37
CA ASN A 243 -3.10 -9.38 -9.94
C ASN A 243 -1.82 -8.76 -10.50
N ARG A 244 -0.93 -8.36 -9.59
CA ARG A 244 0.34 -7.69 -9.91
C ARG A 244 1.51 -8.45 -9.31
N VAL A 245 2.66 -8.38 -9.96
CA VAL A 245 3.93 -8.85 -9.39
C VAL A 245 4.23 -8.05 -8.12
N VAL A 246 4.58 -8.74 -7.03
CA VAL A 246 5.07 -8.09 -5.81
C VAL A 246 6.41 -7.42 -6.11
N LEU A 247 6.49 -6.11 -5.91
CA LEU A 247 7.70 -5.34 -6.14
C LEU A 247 8.72 -5.56 -5.02
N PRO A 248 10.03 -5.44 -5.32
CA PRO A 248 11.05 -5.39 -4.28
C PRO A 248 10.77 -4.28 -3.24
N PRO A 249 11.14 -4.48 -1.97
CA PRO A 249 11.02 -3.46 -0.93
C PRO A 249 11.64 -2.11 -1.34
N GLY A 250 10.97 -1.01 -0.99
CA GLY A 250 11.38 0.35 -1.36
C GLY A 250 10.90 0.81 -2.74
N LEU A 251 10.17 -0.04 -3.48
CA LEU A 251 9.51 0.31 -4.74
C LEU A 251 7.99 0.30 -4.58
N GLY A 252 7.34 1.24 -5.27
CA GLY A 252 5.90 1.35 -5.41
C GLY A 252 5.44 1.11 -6.85
N HIS A 253 4.16 0.81 -6.99
CA HIS A 253 3.50 0.63 -8.27
C HIS A 253 3.28 1.95 -9.01
N VAL A 254 3.21 1.84 -10.33
CA VAL A 254 2.79 2.93 -11.22
C VAL A 254 1.68 2.42 -12.14
N ALA A 255 0.85 3.34 -12.62
CA ALA A 255 -0.01 3.12 -13.77
C ALA A 255 0.78 3.44 -15.05
N VAL A 256 0.55 2.66 -16.10
CA VAL A 256 1.20 2.84 -17.40
C VAL A 256 0.13 2.92 -18.48
N HIS A 257 0.19 3.97 -19.29
CA HIS A 257 -0.77 4.25 -20.35
C HIS A 257 -0.09 4.63 -21.66
N LEU A 258 -0.79 4.42 -22.77
CA LEU A 258 -0.40 4.99 -24.07
C LEU A 258 -0.60 6.51 -24.05
N ASP A 259 0.37 7.23 -24.62
CA ASP A 259 0.26 8.67 -24.83
C ASP A 259 -0.65 8.97 -26.04
N PRO A 260 -1.84 9.57 -25.86
CA PRO A 260 -2.74 9.87 -26.97
C PRO A 260 -2.15 10.87 -27.97
N ALA A 261 -1.17 11.69 -27.57
CA ALA A 261 -0.49 12.62 -28.47
C ALA A 261 0.64 11.96 -29.27
N ALA A 262 1.06 10.74 -28.91
CA ALA A 262 2.18 10.02 -29.49
C ALA A 262 1.93 8.51 -29.51
N LEU A 263 0.86 8.08 -30.18
CA LEU A 263 0.52 6.67 -30.32
C LEU A 263 1.63 5.89 -31.05
N PRO A 264 1.96 4.66 -30.63
CA PRO A 264 2.98 3.84 -31.28
C PRO A 264 2.61 3.48 -32.73
N ASP A 265 3.58 3.58 -33.64
CA ASP A 265 3.52 3.06 -35.01
C ASP A 265 4.30 1.74 -35.13
N PRO A 266 3.90 0.78 -35.98
CA PRO A 266 4.66 -0.45 -36.23
C PRO A 266 6.12 -0.23 -36.65
N ALA A 267 6.46 0.90 -37.27
CA ALA A 267 7.83 1.23 -37.64
C ALA A 267 8.67 1.77 -36.47
N ASP A 268 8.06 2.10 -35.33
CA ASP A 268 8.73 2.75 -34.22
C ASP A 268 9.69 1.81 -33.50
N THR A 269 10.88 2.33 -33.21
CA THR A 269 11.82 1.76 -32.24
C THR A 269 11.85 2.56 -30.94
N ARG A 270 11.01 3.59 -30.83
CA ARG A 270 10.90 4.49 -29.68
C ARG A 270 9.44 4.71 -29.38
N ILE A 271 9.00 4.24 -28.22
CA ILE A 271 7.60 4.33 -27.81
C ILE A 271 7.50 5.31 -26.65
N GLN A 272 6.58 6.25 -26.76
CA GLN A 272 6.24 7.18 -25.68
C GLN A 272 5.08 6.62 -24.86
N LEU A 273 5.28 6.54 -23.56
CA LEU A 273 4.28 6.11 -22.59
C LEU A 273 4.06 7.21 -21.55
N LEU A 274 2.87 7.22 -20.97
CA LEU A 274 2.54 8.00 -19.79
C LEU A 274 2.63 7.09 -18.58
N VAL A 275 3.39 7.52 -17.56
CA VAL A 275 3.56 6.79 -16.31
C VAL A 275 3.10 7.67 -15.17
N THR A 276 2.27 7.12 -14.28
CA THR A 276 1.66 7.84 -13.16
C THR A 276 1.93 7.08 -11.87
N GLU A 277 2.45 7.74 -10.83
CA GLU A 277 2.61 7.11 -9.51
C GLU A 277 1.24 6.64 -8.98
N ALA A 278 1.16 5.41 -8.47
CA ALA A 278 -0.10 4.89 -7.94
C ALA A 278 -0.33 5.25 -6.46
N GLY A 279 0.75 5.56 -5.74
CA GLY A 279 0.69 6.06 -4.36
C GLY A 279 0.35 7.54 -4.29
N CYS A 280 -0.13 8.03 -3.16
CA CYS A 280 -0.46 9.44 -2.97
C CYS A 280 0.80 10.30 -2.80
N THR A 281 0.96 11.36 -3.62
CA THR A 281 2.21 12.14 -3.65
C THR A 281 2.05 13.66 -3.49
N SER A 282 0.85 14.16 -3.14
CA SER A 282 0.56 15.60 -3.14
C SER A 282 0.84 16.27 -4.50
N GLY A 283 0.64 15.54 -5.60
CA GLY A 283 0.88 16.05 -6.96
C GLY A 283 2.35 16.19 -7.33
N ARG A 284 3.26 15.54 -6.59
CA ARG A 284 4.70 15.53 -6.91
C ARG A 284 4.94 14.74 -8.21
N GLU A 285 5.69 15.33 -9.14
CA GLU A 285 6.23 14.61 -10.29
C GLU A 285 7.28 13.58 -9.85
N MET A 286 7.28 12.37 -10.44
CA MET A 286 8.20 11.31 -10.04
C MET A 286 9.67 11.67 -10.28
N GLY A 287 9.99 12.33 -11.41
CA GLY A 287 11.38 12.69 -11.76
C GLY A 287 12.35 11.51 -11.60
N ASP A 288 13.43 11.74 -10.84
CA ASP A 288 14.45 10.74 -10.53
C ASP A 288 13.95 9.58 -9.65
N ALA A 289 12.72 9.62 -9.13
CA ALA A 289 12.11 8.51 -8.40
C ALA A 289 11.59 7.41 -9.33
N LEU A 290 11.28 7.73 -10.60
CA LEU A 290 10.85 6.74 -11.58
C LEU A 290 11.99 5.73 -11.82
N ARG A 291 11.63 4.45 -11.88
CA ARG A 291 12.54 3.33 -12.16
C ARG A 291 12.06 2.61 -13.42
N GLY A 292 13.02 2.26 -14.27
CA GLY A 292 12.77 1.59 -15.56
C GLY A 292 12.99 2.51 -16.77
N PRO A 293 12.52 2.10 -17.96
CA PRO A 293 11.76 0.87 -18.20
C PRO A 293 12.62 -0.39 -18.06
N GLN A 294 12.03 -1.47 -17.53
CA GLN A 294 12.46 -2.82 -17.88
C GLN A 294 11.70 -3.25 -19.14
N VAL A 295 12.42 -3.78 -20.12
CA VAL A 295 11.85 -4.16 -21.43
C VAL A 295 12.25 -5.59 -21.76
N ILE A 296 11.26 -6.42 -22.07
CA ILE A 296 11.47 -7.76 -22.62
C ILE A 296 10.84 -7.82 -24.00
N GLU A 297 11.69 -7.99 -25.02
CA GLU A 297 11.26 -8.13 -26.41
C GLU A 297 11.21 -9.60 -26.80
N THR A 298 10.03 -10.07 -27.20
CA THR A 298 9.83 -11.39 -27.81
C THR A 298 9.54 -11.25 -29.31
N ASP A 299 9.26 -12.38 -29.95
CA ASP A 299 8.86 -12.39 -31.35
C ASP A 299 7.49 -11.75 -31.60
N ASP A 300 6.60 -11.83 -30.61
CA ASP A 300 5.18 -11.50 -30.67
C ASP A 300 4.74 -10.39 -29.69
N ALA A 301 5.58 -10.00 -28.73
CA ALA A 301 5.25 -9.00 -27.73
C ALA A 301 6.47 -8.15 -27.31
N VAL A 302 6.16 -7.02 -26.69
CA VAL A 302 7.07 -6.15 -25.96
C VAL A 302 6.44 -5.93 -24.59
N LEU A 303 7.05 -6.51 -23.55
CA LEU A 303 6.61 -6.31 -22.18
C LEU A 303 7.38 -5.13 -21.58
N VAL A 304 6.64 -4.21 -20.99
CA VAL A 304 7.21 -3.01 -20.34
C VAL A 304 6.78 -2.94 -18.89
N ALA A 305 7.74 -2.70 -18.01
CA ALA A 305 7.48 -2.47 -16.60
C ALA A 305 8.25 -1.25 -16.08
N PHE A 306 7.59 -0.53 -15.18
CA PHE A 306 8.12 0.61 -14.46
C PHE A 306 7.79 0.44 -12.98
N ALA A 307 8.61 1.03 -12.12
CA ALA A 307 8.32 1.16 -10.71
C ALA A 307 8.69 2.58 -10.27
N VAL A 308 8.38 2.94 -9.03
CA VAL A 308 8.76 4.26 -8.49
C VAL A 308 9.32 4.09 -7.08
N VAL A 309 10.24 4.97 -6.69
CA VAL A 309 10.57 5.13 -5.26
C VAL A 309 9.44 5.96 -4.65
N PRO A 310 8.57 5.36 -3.82
CA PRO A 310 7.35 6.01 -3.40
C PRO A 310 7.65 7.29 -2.64
N TYR A 311 6.73 8.25 -2.71
CA TYR A 311 6.73 9.35 -1.74
C TYR A 311 6.54 8.77 -0.34
N VAL A 312 7.37 9.21 0.62
CA VAL A 312 7.26 8.76 2.01
C VAL A 312 6.90 9.95 2.88
N GLY A 313 5.78 9.83 3.60
CA GLY A 313 5.25 10.86 4.48
C GLY A 313 3.79 11.19 4.22
N MET A 314 3.28 12.18 4.95
CA MET A 314 1.91 12.64 4.78
C MET A 314 1.75 13.29 3.40
N ALA A 315 0.78 12.80 2.63
CA ALA A 315 0.44 13.34 1.33
C ALA A 315 -1.06 13.59 1.21
N ASP A 316 -1.41 14.72 0.59
CA ASP A 316 -2.75 14.95 0.08
C ASP A 316 -2.90 14.24 -1.27
N CYS A 317 -4.10 13.79 -1.61
CA CYS A 317 -4.34 13.02 -2.83
C CYS A 317 -5.17 13.81 -3.86
N PRO A 318 -4.66 14.92 -4.42
CA PRO A 318 -5.33 15.65 -5.50
C PRO A 318 -5.24 14.91 -6.86
N GLY A 319 -4.62 13.73 -6.89
CA GLY A 319 -4.15 13.05 -8.10
C GLY A 319 -2.66 13.30 -8.34
N ASN A 320 -2.06 12.47 -9.19
CA ASN A 320 -0.64 12.56 -9.53
C ASN A 320 -0.45 12.95 -11.00
N PRO A 321 0.55 13.79 -11.32
CA PRO A 321 0.86 14.12 -12.70
C PRO A 321 1.48 12.92 -13.44
N ASP A 322 1.27 12.86 -14.74
CA ASP A 322 1.97 11.90 -15.60
C ASP A 322 3.40 12.35 -15.88
N VAL A 323 4.27 11.37 -16.04
CA VAL A 323 5.61 11.53 -16.59
C VAL A 323 5.66 10.81 -17.94
N HIS A 324 6.14 11.53 -18.97
CA HIS A 324 6.44 10.90 -20.25
C HIS A 324 7.70 10.03 -20.11
N ALA A 325 7.56 8.74 -20.37
CA ALA A 325 8.66 7.79 -20.41
C ALA A 325 8.90 7.30 -21.84
N THR A 326 10.17 7.17 -22.22
CA THR A 326 10.58 6.63 -23.52
C THR A 326 11.03 5.18 -23.36
N VAL A 327 10.44 4.29 -24.15
CA VAL A 327 10.87 2.89 -24.28
C VAL A 327 11.62 2.74 -25.59
N GLU A 328 12.90 2.37 -25.50
CA GLU A 328 13.74 2.09 -26.67
C GLU A 328 13.69 0.59 -26.99
N LEU A 329 13.43 0.26 -28.26
CA LEU A 329 13.38 -1.11 -28.77
C LEU A 329 14.60 -1.40 -29.65
N THR A 330 15.08 -2.64 -29.61
CA THR A 330 16.17 -3.11 -30.47
C THR A 330 15.74 -3.32 -31.93
N ARG A 331 14.44 -3.50 -32.17
CA ARG A 331 13.83 -3.61 -33.51
C ARG A 331 12.47 -2.92 -33.56
N PRO A 332 11.97 -2.54 -34.75
CA PRO A 332 10.66 -1.89 -34.89
C PRO A 332 9.54 -2.69 -34.22
N LEU A 333 8.56 -2.02 -33.61
CA LEU A 333 7.44 -2.66 -32.91
C LEU A 333 6.75 -3.73 -33.77
N GLY A 334 6.51 -3.43 -35.04
CA GLY A 334 5.84 -4.32 -35.99
C GLY A 334 4.43 -4.65 -35.55
N ASP A 335 4.05 -5.93 -35.67
CA ASP A 335 2.75 -6.44 -35.24
C ASP A 335 2.76 -6.95 -33.77
N ARG A 336 3.85 -6.67 -33.02
CA ARG A 336 3.98 -7.13 -31.64
C ARG A 336 3.03 -6.40 -30.72
N ALA A 337 2.46 -7.13 -29.76
CA ALA A 337 1.65 -6.53 -28.71
C ALA A 337 2.54 -5.75 -27.72
N LEU A 338 2.10 -4.54 -27.33
CA LEU A 338 2.73 -3.79 -26.25
C LEU A 338 1.97 -4.07 -24.95
N LEU A 339 2.61 -4.78 -24.01
CA LEU A 339 1.99 -5.34 -22.82
C LEU A 339 2.57 -4.74 -21.54
N HIS A 340 1.74 -4.61 -20.50
CA HIS A 340 2.16 -4.22 -19.16
C HIS A 340 2.73 -5.44 -18.42
N GLY A 341 4.05 -5.43 -18.20
CA GLY A 341 4.78 -6.57 -17.65
C GLY A 341 4.64 -6.82 -16.15
N ILE A 342 3.96 -5.93 -15.39
CA ILE A 342 3.69 -6.12 -13.95
C ILE A 342 2.38 -6.88 -13.73
N LEU A 343 1.46 -6.83 -14.69
CA LEU A 343 0.19 -7.53 -14.59
C LEU A 343 0.39 -9.04 -14.82
N VAL A 344 -0.40 -9.84 -14.10
CA VAL A 344 -0.36 -11.31 -14.21
C VAL A 344 -1.77 -11.84 -14.48
N PRO A 345 -2.08 -12.30 -15.72
CA PRO A 345 -1.21 -12.31 -16.90
C PRO A 345 -0.94 -10.89 -17.45
N PRO A 346 0.12 -10.70 -18.28
CA PRO A 346 0.37 -9.42 -18.93
C PRO A 346 -0.80 -8.99 -19.82
N GLU A 347 -1.22 -7.73 -19.71
CA GLU A 347 -2.33 -7.18 -20.48
C GLU A 347 -1.87 -6.06 -21.43
N PRO A 348 -2.58 -5.79 -22.53
CA PRO A 348 -2.26 -4.67 -23.41
C PRO A 348 -2.29 -3.34 -22.67
N ILE A 349 -1.28 -2.50 -22.89
CA ILE A 349 -1.26 -1.14 -22.34
C ILE A 349 -2.41 -0.34 -22.96
N GLN A 350 -3.30 0.17 -22.09
CA GLN A 350 -4.48 0.90 -22.51
C GLN A 350 -4.17 2.38 -22.75
N LEU A 351 -5.01 3.04 -23.55
CA LEU A 351 -5.04 4.51 -23.58
C LEU A 351 -5.41 5.05 -22.21
N ARG A 352 -4.80 6.16 -21.81
CA ARG A 352 -5.24 6.88 -20.62
C ARG A 352 -6.71 7.27 -20.81
N PRO A 353 -7.62 6.93 -19.88
CA PRO A 353 -8.96 7.50 -19.89
C PRO A 353 -8.85 9.03 -19.80
N ASP A 354 -9.55 9.75 -20.67
CA ASP A 354 -9.55 11.22 -20.67
C ASP A 354 -9.90 11.74 -19.26
N PRO A 355 -9.15 12.62 -18.58
CA PRO A 355 -9.48 13.03 -17.22
C PRO A 355 -10.82 13.77 -17.06
N ASP A 356 -11.50 14.13 -18.14
CA ASP A 356 -12.73 14.95 -18.17
C ASP A 356 -14.08 14.16 -18.01
N TRP A 357 -14.08 12.90 -17.53
CA TRP A 357 -15.33 12.14 -17.26
C TRP A 357 -15.79 12.16 -15.81
#